data_AF-A0A7W0QFQ7-F1
#
_entry.id   AF-A0A7W0QFQ7-F1
#
_cell.length_a   1.000
_cell.length_b   1.000
_cell.length_c   1.000
_cell.angle_alpha   90.00
_cell.angle_beta   90.00
_cell.angle_gamma   90.00
#
_symmetry.space_group_name_H-M   'P 1'
#
loop_
_entity.id
_entity.type
_entity.pdbx_description
1 polymer ?
#
loop_
_entity_poly.entity_id
_entity_poly.type
_entity_poly.pdbx_seq_one_letter_code
_entity_poly.pdbx_strand_id
1 'polypeptide(L)'
;HLLHRFPDQKRAWLDDREVVTTTAVEEIVRYASPVIFMRRTVTRDVEVGGHEFREGDKVALQYNSANRDETVFADPHAFDVRRDPNPHLGFGARGPHFCLGAHLARRELAVIFNELFEQLPDLAVTGEPDHLRSSFINGIKHLPVAANRR
;
A
#
# COMPACT_ATOMS: atom_id res chain seq x y z
N HIS A 1 4.67 -9.96 6.23
CA HIS A 1 5.48 -10.23 5.03
C HIS A 1 6.52 -9.13 4.76
N LEU A 2 6.14 -7.89 4.43
CA LEU A 2 7.10 -6.82 4.10
C LEU A 2 8.17 -6.59 5.17
N LEU A 3 7.78 -6.36 6.43
CA LEU A 3 8.72 -6.15 7.54
C LEU A 3 9.61 -7.36 7.85
N HIS A 4 9.25 -8.56 7.38
CA HIS A 4 10.12 -9.74 7.47
C HIS A 4 11.15 -9.73 6.33
N ARG A 5 10.75 -9.35 5.11
CA ARG A 5 11.64 -9.21 3.95
C ARG A 5 12.62 -8.03 4.09
N PHE A 6 12.24 -7.00 4.83
CA PHE A 6 13.03 -5.78 5.06
C PHE A 6 13.28 -5.56 6.56
N PRO A 7 14.13 -6.39 7.19
CA PRO A 7 14.36 -6.33 8.64
C PRO A 7 14.96 -4.99 9.10
N ASP A 8 15.79 -4.35 8.26
CA ASP A 8 16.33 -3.02 8.56
C ASP A 8 15.23 -1.95 8.65
N GLN A 9 14.20 -2.06 7.82
CA GLN A 9 13.05 -1.16 7.84
C GLN A 9 12.14 -1.44 9.05
N LYS A 10 12.01 -2.70 9.46
CA LYS A 10 11.36 -3.06 10.73
C LYS A 10 12.11 -2.45 11.92
N ARG A 11 13.44 -2.59 11.96
CA ARG A 11 14.29 -2.01 13.02
C ARG A 11 14.18 -0.49 13.05
N ALA A 12 14.31 0.16 11.89
CA ALA A 12 14.12 1.60 11.74
C ALA A 12 12.80 2.10 12.33
N TRP A 13 11.70 1.36 12.15
CA TRP A 13 10.40 1.69 12.75
C TRP A 13 10.38 1.43 14.26
N LEU A 14 10.93 0.31 14.73
CA LEU A 14 10.99 -0.01 16.17
C LEU A 14 11.85 0.98 16.98
N ASP A 15 12.94 1.47 16.40
CA ASP A 15 13.87 2.39 17.07
C ASP A 15 13.23 3.77 17.33
N ASP A 16 12.23 4.16 16.53
CA ASP A 16 11.55 5.45 16.66
C ASP A 16 10.06 5.35 16.27
N ARG A 17 9.31 4.60 17.08
CA ARG A 17 7.91 4.25 16.78
C ARG A 17 7.00 5.47 16.66
N GLU A 18 7.16 6.46 17.53
CA GLU A 18 6.28 7.63 17.56
C GLU A 18 6.42 8.47 16.29
N VAL A 19 7.65 8.68 15.81
CA VAL A 19 7.92 9.47 14.61
C VAL A 19 7.61 8.68 13.33
N VAL A 20 7.98 7.40 13.27
CA VAL A 20 7.98 6.63 12.01
C VAL A 20 6.62 6.01 11.67
N THR A 21 5.73 5.80 12.65
CA THR A 21 4.45 5.09 12.41
C THR A 21 3.61 5.71 11.31
N THR A 22 3.53 7.04 11.24
CA THR A 22 2.72 7.71 10.23
C THR A 22 3.25 7.48 8.81
N THR A 23 4.56 7.65 8.58
CA THR A 23 5.18 7.42 7.26
C THR A 23 5.21 5.95 6.90
N ALA A 24 5.39 5.06 7.88
CA ALA A 24 5.41 3.61 7.66
C ALA A 24 4.05 3.09 7.19
N VAL A 25 2.96 3.61 7.75
CA VAL A 25 1.60 3.26 7.35
C VAL A 25 1.34 3.67 5.89
N GLU A 26 1.70 4.89 5.50
CA GLU A 26 1.57 5.33 4.11
C GLU A 26 2.45 4.49 3.17
N GLU A 27 3.69 4.18 3.58
CA GLU A 27 4.57 3.36 2.76
C GLU A 27 4.04 1.94 2.57
N ILE A 28 3.47 1.34 3.61
CA ILE A 28 2.83 0.01 3.49
C ILE A 28 1.68 0.07 2.49
N VAL A 29 0.84 1.11 2.54
CA VAL A 29 -0.28 1.28 1.60
C VAL A 29 0.22 1.50 0.18
N ARG A 30 1.23 2.36 -0.04
CA ARG A 30 1.87 2.54 -1.36
C ARG A 30 2.44 1.24 -1.88
N TYR A 31 3.29 0.59 -1.09
CA TYR A 31 4.06 -0.58 -1.53
C TYR A 31 3.15 -1.76 -1.83
N ALA A 32 2.17 -2.02 -0.95
CA ALA A 32 1.20 -3.09 -1.13
C ALA A 32 0.19 -2.76 -2.23
N SER A 33 -0.21 -1.50 -2.40
CA SER A 33 -1.28 -1.09 -3.33
C SER A 33 -2.49 -2.05 -3.29
N PRO A 34 -3.20 -2.17 -2.14
CA PRO A 34 -4.17 -3.24 -1.93
C PRO A 34 -5.32 -3.22 -2.94
N VAL A 35 -5.74 -2.04 -3.39
CA VAL A 35 -6.63 -1.86 -4.53
C VAL A 35 -5.78 -1.58 -5.76
N ILE A 36 -5.81 -2.50 -6.74
CA ILE A 36 -4.92 -2.47 -7.91
C ILE A 36 -5.32 -1.35 -8.87
N PHE A 37 -6.62 -1.24 -9.16
CA PHE A 37 -7.14 -0.23 -10.05
C PHE A 37 -8.54 0.22 -9.65
N MET A 38 -8.96 1.38 -10.15
CA MET A 38 -10.38 1.73 -10.23
C MET A 38 -10.73 2.08 -11.66
N ARG A 39 -11.98 1.84 -12.06
CA ARG A 39 -12.43 2.09 -13.43
C ARG A 39 -13.27 3.37 -13.51
N ARG A 40 -13.16 4.06 -14.64
CA ARG A 40 -14.02 5.18 -15.05
C ARG A 40 -14.67 4.89 -16.41
N THR A 41 -15.75 5.60 -16.69
CA THR A 41 -16.38 5.63 -18.02
C THR A 41 -16.22 7.04 -18.56
N VAL A 42 -15.73 7.16 -19.78
CA VAL A 42 -15.59 8.45 -20.47
C VAL A 42 -16.98 8.99 -20.81
N THR A 43 -17.27 10.24 -20.43
CA THR A 43 -18.62 10.84 -20.57
C THR A 43 -18.76 11.75 -21.80
N ARG A 44 -17.65 12.01 -22.50
CA ARG A 44 -17.56 12.75 -23.76
C ARG A 44 -16.20 12.48 -24.36
N ASP A 45 -16.07 12.61 -25.67
CA ASP A 45 -14.78 12.57 -26.35
C ASP A 45 -13.76 13.51 -25.67
N VAL A 46 -12.56 13.00 -25.43
CA VAL A 46 -11.50 13.71 -24.69
C VAL A 46 -10.12 13.17 -25.04
N GLU A 47 -9.13 14.04 -25.07
CA GLU A 47 -7.72 13.65 -25.18
C GLU A 47 -7.06 13.71 -23.78
N VAL A 48 -6.37 12.64 -23.39
CA VAL A 48 -5.59 12.57 -22.14
C VAL A 48 -4.24 11.93 -22.42
N GLY A 49 -3.14 12.62 -22.08
CA GLY A 49 -1.79 12.09 -22.27
C GLY A 49 -1.45 11.79 -23.73
N GLY A 50 -2.01 12.55 -24.69
CA GLY A 50 -1.84 12.31 -26.12
C GLY A 50 -2.68 11.17 -26.70
N HIS A 51 -3.57 10.56 -25.90
CA HIS A 51 -4.49 9.53 -26.36
C HIS A 51 -5.92 10.06 -26.46
N GLU A 52 -6.56 9.86 -27.61
CA GLU A 52 -7.98 10.17 -27.82
C GLU A 52 -8.87 9.05 -27.26
N PHE A 53 -9.75 9.40 -26.32
CA PHE A 53 -10.81 8.52 -25.82
C PHE A 53 -12.16 8.97 -26.36
N ARG A 54 -13.06 8.01 -26.61
CA ARG A 54 -14.43 8.25 -27.06
C ARG A 54 -15.42 8.11 -25.91
N GLU A 55 -16.54 8.81 -26.02
CA GLU A 55 -17.66 8.62 -25.10
C GLU A 55 -18.03 7.13 -24.95
N GLY A 56 -18.19 6.67 -23.70
CA GLY A 56 -18.51 5.28 -23.38
C GLY A 56 -17.30 4.39 -23.09
N ASP A 57 -16.09 4.79 -23.47
CA ASP A 57 -14.86 4.04 -23.21
C ASP A 57 -14.67 3.75 -21.71
N LYS A 58 -14.11 2.59 -21.41
CA LYS A 58 -13.82 2.14 -20.05
C LYS A 58 -12.32 2.28 -19.79
N VAL A 59 -11.96 3.11 -18.82
CA VAL A 59 -10.55 3.40 -18.49
C VAL A 59 -10.24 2.87 -17.10
N ALA A 60 -9.25 1.99 -16.99
CA ALA A 60 -8.75 1.47 -15.73
C ALA A 60 -7.54 2.31 -15.26
N LEU A 61 -7.66 2.91 -14.08
CA LEU A 61 -6.60 3.69 -13.44
C LEU A 61 -5.75 2.74 -12.60
N GLN A 62 -4.59 2.32 -13.13
CA GLN A 62 -3.69 1.34 -12.49
C GLN A 62 -2.88 1.98 -11.34
N TYR A 63 -3.42 1.96 -10.13
CA TYR A 63 -2.80 2.58 -8.96
C TYR A 63 -1.52 1.89 -8.53
N ASN A 64 -1.45 0.56 -8.65
CA ASN A 64 -0.23 -0.20 -8.39
C ASN A 64 0.94 0.22 -9.29
N SER A 65 0.65 0.54 -10.56
CA SER A 65 1.66 1.07 -11.49
C SER A 65 2.04 2.50 -11.11
N ALA A 66 1.07 3.37 -10.86
CA ALA A 66 1.32 4.75 -10.46
C ALA A 66 2.13 4.86 -9.15
N ASN A 67 1.89 3.96 -8.19
CA ASN A 67 2.65 3.87 -6.94
C ASN A 67 4.08 3.35 -7.12
N ARG A 68 4.46 2.98 -8.35
CA ARG A 68 5.80 2.57 -8.75
C ARG A 68 6.38 3.45 -9.87
N ASP A 69 5.72 4.55 -10.20
CA ASP A 69 6.16 5.48 -11.25
C ASP A 69 7.45 6.20 -10.82
N GLU A 70 8.53 5.96 -11.55
CA GLU A 70 9.86 6.54 -11.31
C GLU A 70 9.90 8.06 -11.54
N THR A 71 8.93 8.63 -12.25
CA THR A 71 8.82 10.08 -12.42
C THR A 71 8.25 10.77 -11.18
N VAL A 72 7.62 10.01 -10.26
CA VAL A 72 7.00 10.50 -9.03
C VAL A 72 7.78 10.05 -7.79
N PHE A 73 8.27 8.81 -7.78
CA PHE A 73 8.95 8.21 -6.63
C PHE A 73 10.41 7.90 -6.97
N ALA A 74 11.35 8.46 -6.20
CA ALA A 74 12.72 7.98 -6.19
C ALA A 74 12.77 6.53 -5.66
N ASP A 75 13.51 5.65 -6.34
CA ASP A 75 13.61 4.22 -6.04
C ASP A 75 12.24 3.58 -5.74
N PRO A 76 11.31 3.52 -6.71
CA PRO A 76 9.91 3.17 -6.47
C PRO A 76 9.72 1.75 -5.93
N HIS A 77 10.68 0.86 -6.18
CA HIS A 77 10.65 -0.52 -5.73
C HIS A 77 11.29 -0.74 -4.35
N ALA A 78 11.96 0.27 -3.78
CA ALA A 78 12.45 0.23 -2.41
C ALA A 78 11.29 0.42 -1.43
N PHE A 79 11.28 -0.40 -0.37
CA PHE A 79 10.39 -0.23 0.76
C PHE A 79 11.13 0.60 1.82
N ASP A 80 10.64 1.80 2.09
CA ASP A 80 11.24 2.74 3.05
C ASP A 80 10.18 3.29 4.01
N VAL A 81 10.21 2.85 5.27
CA VAL A 81 9.22 3.25 6.29
C VAL A 81 9.29 4.73 6.64
N ARG A 82 10.36 5.43 6.25
CA ARG A 82 10.54 6.87 6.41
C ARG A 82 10.31 7.66 5.11
N ARG A 83 9.82 7.01 4.04
CA ARG A 83 9.59 7.66 2.75
C ARG A 83 8.72 8.90 2.91
N ASP A 84 9.30 10.05 2.58
CA ASP A 84 8.64 11.35 2.48
C ASP A 84 9.34 12.18 1.38
N PRO A 85 8.61 12.78 0.43
CA PRO A 85 7.16 12.74 0.25
C PRO A 85 6.65 11.36 -0.22
N ASN A 86 5.40 11.04 0.13
CA ASN A 86 4.74 9.79 -0.28
C ASN A 86 3.35 10.03 -0.91
N PRO A 87 3.25 10.64 -2.11
CA PRO A 87 1.99 11.01 -2.74
C PRO A 87 1.26 9.82 -3.40
N HIS A 88 1.17 8.68 -2.69
CA HIS A 88 0.61 7.45 -3.24
C HIS A 88 -0.90 7.53 -3.51
N LEU A 89 -1.35 6.71 -4.45
CA LEU A 89 -2.75 6.58 -4.85
C LEU A 89 -3.44 5.35 -4.26
N GLY A 90 -2.87 4.73 -3.20
CA GLY A 90 -3.45 3.53 -2.57
C GLY A 90 -4.87 3.72 -1.98
N PHE A 91 -5.28 4.96 -1.71
CA PHE A 91 -6.65 5.33 -1.30
C PHE A 91 -7.47 5.95 -2.45
N GLY A 92 -7.01 5.80 -3.69
CA GLY A 92 -7.53 6.47 -4.87
C GLY A 92 -6.87 7.83 -5.12
N ALA A 93 -7.08 8.37 -6.32
CA ALA A 93 -6.67 9.72 -6.67
C ALA A 93 -7.47 10.78 -5.87
N ARG A 94 -6.87 11.95 -5.67
CA ARG A 94 -7.54 13.11 -5.05
C ARG A 94 -8.84 13.39 -5.82
N GLY A 95 -9.96 13.53 -5.10
CA GLY A 95 -11.25 13.84 -5.69
C GLY A 95 -12.45 13.28 -4.91
N PRO A 96 -13.66 13.37 -5.46
CA PRO A 96 -14.91 13.01 -4.77
C PRO A 96 -15.01 11.53 -4.36
N HIS A 97 -14.20 10.66 -4.96
CA HIS A 97 -14.16 9.23 -4.67
C HIS A 97 -12.90 8.81 -3.92
N PHE A 98 -12.16 9.77 -3.33
CA PHE A 98 -11.09 9.44 -2.40
C PHE A 98 -11.66 8.60 -1.25
N CYS A 99 -10.93 7.57 -0.83
CA CYS A 99 -11.43 6.58 0.12
C CYS A 99 -11.96 7.27 1.39
N LEU A 100 -13.27 7.17 1.62
CA LEU A 100 -13.93 7.69 2.81
C LEU A 100 -13.35 7.09 4.10
N GLY A 101 -12.92 5.82 4.03
CA GLY A 101 -12.31 5.09 5.14
C GLY A 101 -10.81 5.35 5.33
N ALA A 102 -10.17 6.23 4.56
CA ALA A 102 -8.71 6.37 4.59
C ALA A 102 -8.18 6.75 5.99
N HIS A 103 -8.89 7.59 6.73
CA HIS A 103 -8.50 7.91 8.11
C HIS A 103 -8.65 6.72 9.05
N LEU A 104 -9.73 5.95 8.92
CA LEU A 104 -9.94 4.75 9.74
C LEU A 104 -8.85 3.70 9.44
N ALA A 105 -8.62 3.40 8.16
CA ALA A 105 -7.62 2.41 7.74
C ALA A 105 -6.21 2.77 8.25
N ARG A 106 -5.83 4.05 8.21
CA ARG A 106 -4.55 4.51 8.79
C ARG A 106 -4.47 4.26 10.29
N ARG A 107 -5.54 4.55 11.03
CA ARG A 107 -5.60 4.32 12.48
C ARG A 107 -5.54 2.83 12.80
N GLU A 108 -6.27 2.00 12.06
CA GLU A 108 -6.24 0.54 12.21
C GLU A 108 -4.83 -0.02 11.96
N LEU A 109 -4.18 0.38 10.86
CA LEU A 109 -2.81 -0.05 10.56
C LEU A 109 -1.83 0.40 11.66
N ALA A 110 -1.89 1.66 12.08
CA ALA A 110 -1.02 2.17 13.15
C ALA A 110 -1.20 1.38 14.45
N VAL A 111 -2.45 1.12 14.87
CA VAL A 111 -2.74 0.34 16.09
C VAL A 111 -2.29 -1.11 15.94
N ILE A 112 -2.66 -1.79 14.85
CA ILE A 112 -2.33 -3.21 14.65
C ILE A 112 -0.81 -3.41 14.66
N PHE A 113 -0.03 -2.59 13.94
CA PHE A 113 1.42 -2.75 13.94
C PHE A 113 2.06 -2.47 15.31
N ASN A 114 1.56 -1.46 16.03
CA ASN A 114 2.01 -1.20 17.40
C ASN A 114 1.75 -2.39 18.34
N GLU A 115 0.53 -2.93 18.32
CA GLU A 115 0.18 -4.10 19.12
C GLU A 115 0.99 -5.34 18.72
N LEU A 116 1.21 -5.57 17.42
CA LEU A 116 2.03 -6.68 16.95
C LEU A 116 3.47 -6.58 17.46
N PHE A 117 4.07 -5.39 17.47
CA PHE A 117 5.42 -5.19 17.99
C PHE A 117 5.52 -5.40 19.50
N GLU A 118 4.48 -5.06 20.25
CA GLU A 118 4.47 -5.20 21.72
C GLU A 118 4.12 -6.61 22.18
N GLN A 119 3.06 -7.19 21.62
CA GLN A 119 2.50 -8.46 22.05
C GLN A 119 3.20 -9.65 21.42
N LEU A 120 3.71 -9.51 20.19
CA LEU A 120 4.35 -10.58 19.41
C LEU A 120 5.69 -10.11 18.80
N PRO A 121 6.66 -9.67 19.63
CA PRO A 121 7.92 -9.08 19.14
C PRO A 121 8.74 -10.05 18.27
N ASP A 122 8.57 -11.35 18.50
CA ASP A 122 9.24 -12.45 17.81
C ASP A 122 8.40 -13.07 16.68
N LEU A 123 7.28 -12.44 16.29
CA LEU A 123 6.48 -12.87 15.15
C LEU A 123 7.35 -12.92 13.88
N ALA A 124 7.49 -14.12 13.34
CA ALA A 124 8.27 -14.42 12.16
C ALA A 124 7.41 -15.10 11.10
N VAL A 125 7.66 -14.78 9.83
CA VAL A 125 7.10 -15.50 8.69
C VAL A 125 7.90 -16.79 8.52
N THR A 126 7.22 -17.92 8.37
CA THR A 126 7.83 -19.26 8.34
C THR A 126 7.74 -19.96 6.99
N GLY A 127 7.11 -19.31 6.00
CA GLY A 127 6.97 -19.84 4.64
C GLY A 127 6.52 -18.77 3.66
N GLU A 128 6.50 -19.15 2.38
CA GLU A 128 6.07 -18.25 1.31
C GLU A 128 4.57 -17.88 1.43
N PRO A 129 4.18 -16.65 1.04
CA PRO A 129 2.79 -16.24 1.03
C PRO A 129 2.00 -16.91 -0.10
N ASP A 130 0.78 -17.35 0.21
CA ASP A 130 -0.22 -17.66 -0.81
C ASP A 130 -0.95 -16.37 -1.19
N HIS A 131 -0.85 -15.95 -2.44
CA HIS A 131 -1.54 -14.75 -2.91
C HIS A 131 -3.02 -14.98 -3.21
N LEU A 132 -3.83 -13.96 -2.94
CA LEU A 132 -5.24 -13.95 -3.30
C LEU A 132 -5.39 -13.92 -4.83
N ARG A 133 -6.12 -14.89 -5.39
CA ARG A 133 -6.49 -14.87 -6.81
C ARG A 133 -7.56 -13.80 -7.05
N SER A 134 -7.12 -12.59 -7.40
CA SER A 134 -8.00 -11.46 -7.69
C SER A 134 -7.36 -10.56 -8.75
N SER A 135 -8.18 -10.02 -9.65
CA SER A 135 -7.76 -8.98 -10.59
C SER A 135 -7.82 -7.58 -9.96
N PHE A 136 -8.49 -7.42 -8.82
CA PHE A 136 -8.80 -6.12 -8.20
C PHE A 136 -8.07 -5.89 -6.88
N ILE A 137 -7.90 -6.94 -6.07
CA ILE A 137 -7.28 -6.86 -4.74
C ILE A 137 -5.89 -7.50 -4.77
N ASN A 138 -4.86 -6.73 -4.42
CA ASN A 138 -3.54 -7.26 -4.15
C ASN A 138 -3.45 -7.69 -2.68
N GLY A 139 -3.75 -8.96 -2.41
CA GLY A 139 -3.81 -9.51 -1.06
C GLY A 139 -3.01 -10.79 -0.89
N ILE A 140 -2.62 -11.07 0.35
CA ILE A 140 -2.11 -12.38 0.77
C ILE A 140 -3.27 -13.14 1.40
N LYS A 141 -3.60 -14.31 0.85
CA LYS A 141 -4.66 -15.20 1.32
C LYS A 141 -4.22 -16.00 2.55
N HIS A 142 -3.00 -16.54 2.52
CA HIS A 142 -2.39 -17.20 3.67
C HIS A 142 -0.94 -16.76 3.83
N LEU A 143 -0.53 -16.54 5.08
CA LEU A 143 0.86 -16.26 5.44
C LEU A 143 1.23 -17.14 6.64
N PRO A 144 2.06 -18.19 6.44
CA PRO A 144 2.56 -18.99 7.55
C PRO A 144 3.39 -18.13 8.50
N VAL A 145 3.06 -18.15 9.79
CA VAL A 145 3.77 -17.39 10.82
C VAL A 145 3.95 -18.24 12.08
N ALA A 146 4.99 -17.92 12.85
CA ALA A 146 5.20 -18.43 14.20
C ALA A 146 5.55 -17.26 15.13
N ALA A 147 5.11 -17.35 16.38
CA ALA A 147 5.47 -16.46 17.47
C ALA A 147 5.43 -17.27 18.77
N ASN A 148 6.30 -16.98 19.72
CA ASN A 148 6.15 -17.54 21.05
C ASN A 148 5.01 -16.80 21.74
N ARG A 149 3.98 -17.56 22.15
CA ARG A 149 2.97 -17.01 23.05
C ARG A 149 3.62 -16.75 24.41
N ARG A 150 3.54 -15.51 24.87
CA ARG A 150 3.74 -15.19 26.30
C ARG A 150 2.64 -15.83 27.13
#